data_AF-A0A959FDR4-F1
#
_entry.id   AF-A0A959FDR4-F1
#
_cell.length_a   1.000
_cell.length_b   1.000
_cell.length_c   1.000
_cell.angle_alpha   90.00
_cell.angle_beta   90.00
_cell.angle_gamma   90.00
#
_symmetry.space_group_name_H-M   'P 1'
#
loop_
_entity.id
_entity.type
_entity.pdbx_description
1 polymer ?
#
loop_
_entity_poly.entity_id
_entity_poly.type
_entity_poly.pdbx_seq_one_letter_code
_entity_poly.pdbx_strand_id
1 'polypeptide(L)'
;KPGGVMSHFIDLSDHFAHFDHSINIYNFLRFSEAEWNLIDNVIQPQNRWRWPQYKVLYHSLEIPVTEEQVRPGDVSRLREVPVHVEWKRFSEEELAVSHGYLVSVGRG
;
A
#
# COMPACT_ATOMS: atom_id res chain seq x y z
N LYS A 1 17.96 -2.10 -18.66
CA LYS A 1 19.21 -2.67 -19.22
C LYS A 1 19.68 -3.79 -18.31
N PRO A 2 20.39 -4.81 -18.81
CA PRO A 2 21.09 -5.78 -17.96
C PRO A 2 21.87 -5.08 -16.85
N GLY A 3 21.72 -5.55 -15.60
CA GLY A 3 22.34 -4.94 -14.42
C GLY A 3 21.78 -3.59 -13.98
N GLY A 4 20.73 -3.07 -14.63
CA GLY A 4 20.04 -1.85 -14.21
C GLY A 4 19.32 -2.06 -12.88
N VAL A 5 19.36 -1.05 -12.00
CA VAL A 5 18.74 -1.11 -10.67
C VAL A 5 17.50 -0.22 -10.64
N MET A 6 16.41 -0.74 -10.09
CA MET A 6 15.21 0.00 -9.73
C MET A 6 15.01 -0.11 -8.22
N SER A 7 14.75 1.01 -7.56
CA SER A 7 14.47 1.06 -6.12
C SER A 7 13.25 1.94 -5.88
N HIS A 8 12.26 1.39 -5.19
CA HIS A 8 10.99 2.04 -4.94
C HIS A 8 10.71 2.06 -3.44
N PHE A 9 10.54 3.26 -2.89
CA PHE A 9 9.96 3.47 -1.57
C PHE A 9 8.48 3.81 -1.75
N ILE A 10 7.61 3.00 -1.15
CA ILE A 10 6.18 3.08 -1.36
C ILE A 10 5.53 3.46 -0.03
N ASP A 11 4.86 4.61 -0.01
CA ASP A 11 3.94 5.01 1.05
C ASP A 11 2.57 4.36 0.79
N LEU A 12 2.05 3.70 1.81
CA LEU A 12 0.78 2.96 1.79
C LEU A 12 -0.20 3.52 2.83
N SER A 13 0.11 4.69 3.39
CA SER A 13 -0.73 5.43 4.34
C SER A 13 -1.76 6.30 3.63
N ASP A 14 -2.83 6.62 4.35
CA ASP A 14 -3.85 7.57 3.92
C ASP A 14 -3.26 8.98 3.75
N HIS A 15 -3.30 9.53 2.53
CA HIS A 15 -2.77 10.86 2.25
C HIS A 15 -3.55 11.95 3.00
N PHE A 16 -4.85 11.76 3.23
CA PHE A 16 -5.66 12.73 3.97
C PHE A 16 -5.24 12.81 5.44
N ALA A 17 -4.73 11.72 6.03
CA ALA A 17 -4.30 11.69 7.43
C ALA A 17 -3.03 12.51 7.71
N HIS A 18 -2.26 12.85 6.67
CA HIS A 18 -1.13 13.77 6.79
C HIS A 18 -1.57 15.22 7.02
N PHE A 19 -2.80 15.57 6.64
CA PHE A 19 -3.37 16.90 6.83
C PHE A 19 -4.44 16.93 7.94
N ASP A 20 -5.38 15.98 7.92
CA ASP A 20 -6.44 15.86 8.92
C ASP A 20 -6.02 14.89 10.04
N HIS A 21 -5.59 15.44 11.17
CA HIS A 21 -5.18 14.67 12.33
C HIS A 21 -6.34 14.02 13.12
N SER A 22 -7.60 14.22 12.71
CA SER A 22 -8.75 13.53 13.29
C SER A 22 -8.91 12.10 12.75
N ILE A 23 -8.26 11.77 11.63
CA ILE A 23 -8.20 10.43 11.05
C ILE A 23 -6.80 9.84 11.20
N ASN A 24 -6.70 8.50 11.19
CA ASN A 24 -5.41 7.81 11.20
C ASN A 24 -5.04 7.30 9.80
N ILE A 25 -3.79 6.85 9.64
CA ILE A 25 -3.19 6.43 8.36
C ILE A 25 -3.89 5.27 7.65
N TYR A 26 -4.88 4.62 8.28
CA TYR A 26 -5.62 3.49 7.72
C TYR A 26 -7.05 3.87 7.30
N ASN A 27 -7.43 5.14 7.42
CA ASN A 27 -8.80 5.62 7.25
C ASN A 27 -9.43 5.24 5.90
N PHE A 28 -8.68 5.21 4.80
CA PHE A 28 -9.20 4.80 3.50
C PHE A 28 -9.71 3.35 3.45
N LEU A 29 -9.25 2.48 4.36
CA LEU A 29 -9.67 1.07 4.42
C LEU A 29 -11.13 0.92 4.87
N ARG A 30 -11.77 1.99 5.34
CA ARG A 30 -13.19 2.02 5.72
C ARG A 30 -14.13 1.96 4.52
N PHE A 31 -13.62 2.35 3.35
CA PHE A 31 -14.45 2.60 2.18
C PHE A 31 -14.28 1.46 1.17
N SER A 32 -15.40 1.06 0.58
CA SER A 32 -15.43 0.27 -0.65
C SER A 32 -14.77 1.03 -1.81
N GLU A 33 -14.55 0.35 -2.94
CA GLU A 33 -14.12 1.02 -4.17
C GLU A 33 -15.13 2.06 -4.69
N ALA A 34 -16.42 1.75 -4.63
CA ALA A 34 -17.46 2.67 -5.09
C ALA A 34 -17.52 3.94 -4.22
N GLU A 35 -17.43 3.80 -2.90
CA GLU A 35 -17.39 4.96 -1.98
C GLU A 35 -16.11 5.78 -2.16
N TRP A 36 -14.96 5.11 -2.33
CA TRP A 36 -13.69 5.81 -2.51
C TRP A 36 -13.66 6.64 -3.80
N ASN A 37 -14.27 6.16 -4.88
CA ASN A 37 -14.36 6.92 -6.14
C ASN A 37 -15.15 8.24 -6.02
N LEU A 38 -15.92 8.42 -4.94
CA LEU A 38 -16.61 9.68 -4.62
C LEU A 38 -15.77 10.61 -3.74
N ILE A 39 -14.75 10.08 -3.06
CA ILE A 39 -13.87 10.80 -2.13
C ILE A 39 -12.57 11.21 -2.82
N ASP A 40 -12.01 10.31 -3.63
CA ASP A 40 -10.75 10.50 -4.33
C ASP A 40 -10.88 11.56 -5.42
N ASN A 41 -9.78 12.22 -5.75
CA ASN A 41 -9.78 13.30 -6.72
C ASN A 41 -8.70 13.13 -7.79
N VAL A 42 -8.96 13.71 -8.96
CA VAL A 42 -8.08 13.60 -10.14
C VAL A 42 -6.75 14.36 -10.01
N ILE A 43 -6.64 15.28 -9.04
CA ILE A 43 -5.44 16.11 -8.86
C ILE A 43 -4.40 15.34 -8.01
N GLN A 44 -4.85 14.59 -7.02
CA GLN A 44 -4.00 13.80 -6.12
C GLN A 44 -4.65 12.44 -5.83
N PRO A 45 -4.68 11.53 -6.81
CA PRO A 45 -5.27 10.21 -6.62
C PRO A 45 -4.48 9.41 -5.58
N GLN A 46 -5.18 8.67 -4.74
CA GLN A 46 -4.56 7.80 -3.74
C GLN A 46 -4.55 6.34 -4.20
N ASN A 47 -3.35 5.76 -4.33
CA ASN A 47 -3.23 4.33 -4.52
C ASN A 47 -3.57 3.59 -3.21
N ARG A 48 -4.59 2.73 -3.26
CA ARG A 48 -5.02 1.93 -2.10
C ARG A 48 -4.49 0.49 -2.09
N TRP A 49 -3.59 0.14 -3.01
CA TRP A 49 -3.02 -1.20 -3.06
C TRP A 49 -2.23 -1.53 -1.80
N ARG A 50 -2.24 -2.81 -1.43
CA ARG A 50 -1.47 -3.36 -0.32
C ARG A 50 -0.20 -4.03 -0.79
N TRP A 51 0.76 -4.21 0.12
CA TRP A 51 2.06 -4.81 -0.19
C TRP A 51 1.98 -6.11 -1.02
N PRO A 52 1.09 -7.08 -0.70
CA PRO A 52 0.98 -8.31 -1.48
C PRO A 52 0.62 -8.05 -2.96
N GLN A 53 -0.16 -7.00 -3.25
CA GLN A 53 -0.54 -6.65 -4.63
C GLN A 53 0.64 -6.14 -5.44
N TYR A 54 1.56 -5.37 -4.83
CA TYR A 54 2.81 -4.98 -5.49
C TYR A 54 3.67 -6.19 -5.83
N LYS A 55 3.76 -7.18 -4.93
CA LYS A 55 4.49 -8.42 -5.19
C LYS A 55 3.89 -9.21 -6.36
N VAL A 56 2.56 -9.32 -6.39
CA VAL A 56 1.84 -9.95 -7.51
C VAL A 56 2.09 -9.20 -8.81
N LEU A 57 2.08 -7.86 -8.81
CA LEU A 57 2.40 -7.06 -9.99
C LEU A 57 3.82 -7.33 -10.49
N TYR A 58 4.82 -7.26 -9.61
CA TYR A 58 6.21 -7.51 -9.97
C TYR A 58 6.39 -8.91 -10.58
N HIS A 59 5.80 -9.92 -9.94
CA HIS A 59 5.79 -11.28 -10.46
C HIS A 59 5.12 -11.38 -11.84
N SER A 60 3.96 -10.75 -12.03
CA SER A 60 3.22 -10.77 -13.30
C SER A 60 3.96 -10.10 -14.47
N LEU A 61 4.84 -9.16 -14.17
CA LEU A 61 5.68 -8.45 -15.14
C LEU A 61 7.05 -9.09 -15.32
N GLU A 62 7.30 -10.23 -14.66
CA GLU A 62 8.59 -10.92 -14.65
C GLU A 62 9.75 -10.04 -14.15
N ILE A 63 9.42 -9.04 -13.31
CA ILE A 63 10.40 -8.16 -12.66
C ILE A 63 10.90 -8.84 -11.38
N PRO A 64 12.21 -9.12 -11.25
CA PRO A 64 12.73 -9.76 -10.05
C PRO A 64 12.66 -8.82 -8.85
N VAL A 65 12.07 -9.28 -7.74
CA VAL A 65 12.24 -8.64 -6.43
C VAL A 65 13.51 -9.21 -5.82
N THR A 66 14.62 -8.47 -5.89
CA THR A 66 15.91 -8.92 -5.35
C THR A 66 16.07 -8.59 -3.87
N GLU A 67 15.42 -7.52 -3.40
CA GLU A 67 15.32 -7.16 -2.00
C GLU A 67 13.94 -6.57 -1.73
N GLU A 68 13.36 -6.91 -0.58
CA GLU A 68 12.17 -6.25 -0.06
C GLU A 68 12.28 -6.00 1.43
N GLN A 69 11.73 -4.88 1.89
CA GLN A 69 11.57 -4.59 3.30
C GLN A 69 10.29 -3.81 3.52
N VAL A 70 9.46 -4.25 4.47
CA VAL A 70 8.30 -3.50 4.92
C VAL A 70 8.54 -2.94 6.31
N ARG A 71 7.97 -1.78 6.60
CA ARG A 71 7.80 -1.31 7.96
C ARG A 71 6.53 -1.94 8.52
N PRO A 72 6.60 -2.81 9.53
CA PRO A 72 5.41 -3.26 10.23
C PRO A 72 4.66 -2.02 10.74
N GLY A 73 3.36 -1.95 10.45
CA GLY A 73 2.54 -0.88 11.01
C GLY A 73 1.90 -1.27 12.32
N ASP A 74 1.16 -0.32 12.87
CA ASP A 74 0.42 -0.47 14.12
C ASP A 74 -0.94 -1.14 13.86
N VAL A 75 -1.04 -2.43 14.19
CA VAL A 75 -2.29 -3.20 14.10
C VAL A 75 -3.34 -2.69 15.09
N SER A 76 -2.94 -2.13 16.23
CA SER A 76 -3.89 -1.58 17.21
C SER A 76 -4.60 -0.36 16.61
N ARG A 77 -3.85 0.53 15.96
CA ARG A 77 -4.40 1.66 15.21
C ARG A 77 -5.27 1.24 14.03
N LEU A 78 -4.92 0.15 13.34
CA LEU A 78 -5.75 -0.42 12.27
C LEU A 78 -7.12 -0.85 12.82
N ARG A 79 -7.17 -1.46 14.01
CA ARG A 79 -8.42 -1.93 14.64
C ARG A 79 -9.34 -0.81 15.10
N GLU A 80 -8.86 0.42 15.23
CA GLU A 80 -9.70 1.60 15.47
C GLU A 80 -10.57 1.96 14.24
N VAL A 81 -10.19 1.43 13.07
CA VAL A 81 -10.83 1.73 11.80
C VAL A 81 -11.85 0.63 11.46
N PRO A 82 -13.11 0.97 11.10
CA PRO A 82 -14.07 -0.01 10.62
C PRO A 82 -13.71 -0.48 9.19
N VAL A 83 -12.74 -1.38 9.09
CA VAL A 83 -12.24 -1.90 7.81
C VAL A 83 -13.36 -2.55 6.99
N HIS A 84 -13.55 -2.06 5.77
CA HIS A 84 -14.57 -2.56 4.84
C HIS A 84 -14.31 -4.04 4.47
N VAL A 85 -15.39 -4.78 4.20
CA VAL A 85 -15.32 -6.24 3.96
C VAL A 85 -14.41 -6.62 2.79
N GLU A 86 -14.27 -5.76 1.78
CA GLU A 86 -13.39 -5.97 0.61
C GLU A 86 -11.91 -6.13 0.97
N TRP A 87 -11.49 -5.54 2.10
CA TRP A 87 -10.12 -5.59 2.60
C TRP A 87 -9.83 -6.83 3.44
N LYS A 88 -10.86 -7.58 3.87
CA LYS A 88 -10.71 -8.80 4.71
C LYS A 88 -10.03 -9.97 4.00
N ARG A 89 -9.73 -9.84 2.71
CA ARG A 89 -8.89 -10.78 1.96
C ARG A 89 -7.40 -10.72 2.36
N PHE A 90 -7.00 -9.66 3.06
CA PHE A 90 -5.65 -9.48 3.61
C PHE A 90 -5.66 -9.74 5.11
N SER A 91 -4.51 -10.16 5.67
CA SER A 91 -4.34 -10.21 7.12
C SER A 91 -4.26 -8.80 7.73
N GLU A 92 -4.48 -8.67 9.04
CA GLU A 92 -4.33 -7.38 9.72
C GLU A 92 -2.90 -6.84 9.60
N GLU A 93 -1.89 -7.71 9.61
CA GLU A 93 -0.49 -7.34 9.45
C GLU A 93 -0.21 -6.81 8.04
N GLU A 94 -0.78 -7.43 7.00
CA GLU A 94 -0.65 -6.98 5.61
C GLU A 94 -1.35 -5.63 5.38
N LEU A 95 -2.50 -5.43 6.01
CA LEU A 95 -3.22 -4.15 6.00
C LEU A 95 -2.45 -3.07 6.76
N ALA A 96 -1.84 -3.41 7.89
CA ALA A 96 -1.14 -2.46 8.74
C ALA A 96 0.16 -1.94 8.11
N VAL A 97 0.79 -2.65 7.16
CA VAL A 97 2.03 -2.15 6.52
C VAL A 97 1.87 -0.70 6.06
N SER A 98 2.63 0.23 6.62
CA SER A 98 2.49 1.65 6.26
C SER A 98 3.43 2.05 5.13
N HIS A 99 4.58 1.40 5.02
CA HIS A 99 5.59 1.69 4.01
C HIS A 99 6.38 0.43 3.65
N GLY A 100 6.96 0.41 2.46
CA GLY A 100 7.94 -0.60 2.10
C GLY A 100 8.89 -0.19 1.00
N TYR A 101 9.92 -1.00 0.83
CA TYR A 101 10.97 -0.90 -0.18
C TYR A 101 10.96 -2.13 -1.07
N LEU A 102 11.00 -1.91 -2.38
CA LEU A 102 11.26 -2.94 -3.39
C LEU A 102 12.50 -2.56 -4.18
N VAL A 103 13.45 -3.47 -4.28
CA VAL A 103 14.62 -3.34 -5.15
C VAL A 103 14.60 -4.45 -6.18
N SER A 104 14.91 -4.08 -7.42
CA SER A 104 15.04 -4.98 -8.56
C SER A 104 16.34 -4.72 -9.29
N VAL A 105 17.12 -5.78 -9.50
CA VAL A 105 18.27 -5.76 -10.39
C VAL A 105 17.89 -6.51 -11.67
N GLY A 106 17.96 -5.82 -12.81
CA GLY A 106 17.66 -6.37 -14.12
C GLY A 106 18.57 -7.56 -14.43
N ARG A 107 17.97 -8.66 -14.87
CA ARG A 107 18.73 -9.87 -15.22
C ARG A 107 19.71 -9.58 -16.36
N GLY A 108 20.91 -10.15 -16.21
CA GLY A 108 22.00 -10.16 -17.19
C GLY A 108 21.65 -10.92 -18.45
#